data_AF-F5NVV5-F1
#
_entry.id   AF-F5NVV5-F1
#
_cell.length_a   1.000
_cell.length_b   1.000
_cell.length_c   1.000
_cell.angle_alpha   90.00
_cell.angle_beta   90.00
_cell.angle_gamma   90.00
#
_symmetry.space_group_name_H-M   'P 1'
#
loop_
_entity.id
_entity.type
_entity.pdbx_description
1 polymer ?
#
loop_
_entity_poly.entity_id
_entity_poly.type
_entity_poly.pdbx_seq_one_letter_code
_entity_poly.pdbx_strand_id
1 'polypeptide(L)'
;MKNVQNIFSVERLDYSKGLPERFLAYEALLEKYPQHHGKIRYTQIAPTSRGDVQAYQDIRHQLENEAGRINGKYGQLGWTPLYYLNQHFDRKLLMKIFRYSDVGLVTPLRDGMNLVAKEYVAAQDPANPGVLVLSQFAGAANELTSALIVNPYDRDEVAAALDRALTMSLAERISRHAEMLDVIVKNDINHWQECFISDLKQIVPRSAESQQRDKVATFPKLA
;
A
#
# COMPACT_ATOMS: atom_id res chain seq x y z
N MET A 1 20.28 7.35 20.20
CA MET A 1 19.48 6.34 19.48
C MET A 1 19.93 6.32 18.02
N LYS A 2 21.00 5.58 17.69
CA LYS A 2 21.47 5.41 16.30
C LYS A 2 21.08 3.99 15.86
N ASN A 3 20.50 3.87 14.66
CA ASN A 3 20.03 2.66 13.98
C ASN A 3 18.71 2.03 14.48
N VAL A 4 17.60 2.78 14.46
CA VAL A 4 16.27 2.16 14.37
C VAL A 4 15.80 2.26 12.93
N GLN A 5 15.55 1.13 12.28
CA GLN A 5 14.96 1.08 10.93
C GLN A 5 13.45 1.32 11.02
N ASN A 6 12.91 2.04 10.05
CA ASN A 6 11.52 2.49 10.06
C ASN A 6 10.72 1.80 8.94
N ILE A 7 9.69 1.07 9.35
CA ILE A 7 8.64 0.57 8.48
C ILE A 7 7.50 1.59 8.52
N PHE A 8 7.03 2.03 7.36
CA PHE A 8 5.94 2.98 7.24
C PHE A 8 4.82 2.45 6.36
N SER A 9 3.59 2.72 6.79
CA SER A 9 2.38 2.47 6.03
C SER A 9 1.44 3.66 6.19
N VAL A 10 0.86 4.11 5.08
CA VAL A 10 -0.08 5.22 5.05
C VAL A 10 -1.27 4.78 4.22
N GLU A 11 -2.40 4.55 4.86
CA GLU A 11 -3.61 4.08 4.19
C GLU A 11 -4.81 4.69 4.88
N ARG A 12 -5.86 5.02 4.12
CA ARG A 12 -7.13 5.41 4.77
C ARG A 12 -7.62 4.24 5.62
N LEU A 13 -8.24 4.56 6.76
CA LEU A 13 -8.95 3.57 7.55
C LEU A 13 -10.11 3.01 6.71
N ASP A 14 -9.94 1.85 6.08
CA ASP A 14 -10.90 1.22 5.17
C ASP A 14 -10.65 -0.30 5.14
N TYR A 15 -11.71 -1.10 5.07
CA TYR A 15 -11.63 -2.57 5.11
C TYR A 15 -10.84 -3.17 3.93
N SER A 16 -10.83 -2.51 2.78
CA SER A 16 -10.08 -2.97 1.61
C SER A 16 -8.55 -2.96 1.83
N LYS A 17 -8.08 -2.21 2.83
CA LYS A 17 -6.66 -1.93 3.05
C LYS A 17 -5.93 -2.99 3.87
N GLY A 18 -6.61 -4.02 4.38
CA GLY A 18 -5.97 -5.13 5.07
C GLY A 18 -5.15 -4.70 6.30
N LEU A 19 -5.61 -3.66 7.01
CA LEU A 19 -4.90 -3.11 8.16
C LEU A 19 -4.73 -4.14 9.29
N PRO A 20 -5.78 -4.93 9.66
CA PRO A 20 -5.63 -5.97 10.66
C PRO A 20 -4.60 -7.04 10.27
N GLU A 21 -4.67 -7.54 9.03
CA GLU A 21 -3.73 -8.54 8.50
C GLU A 21 -2.30 -8.01 8.52
N ARG A 22 -2.10 -6.73 8.20
CA ARG A 22 -0.79 -6.07 8.29
C ARG A 22 -0.24 -6.03 9.71
N PHE A 23 -1.08 -5.79 10.72
CA PHE A 23 -0.65 -5.79 12.12
C PHE A 23 -0.27 -7.20 12.57
N LEU A 24 -1.04 -8.21 12.16
CA LEU A 24 -0.73 -9.62 12.42
C LEU A 24 0.54 -10.08 11.71
N ALA A 25 0.80 -9.61 10.48
CA ALA A 25 2.05 -9.85 9.77
C ALA A 25 3.25 -9.20 10.48
N TYR A 26 3.10 -7.97 10.96
CA TYR A 26 4.14 -7.33 11.77
C TYR A 26 4.38 -8.07 13.09
N GLU A 27 3.33 -8.57 13.75
CA GLU A 27 3.51 -9.45 14.90
C GLU A 27 4.26 -10.74 14.50
N ALA A 28 3.95 -11.35 13.35
CA ALA A 28 4.66 -12.55 12.90
C ALA A 28 6.16 -12.28 12.66
N LEU A 29 6.50 -11.09 12.16
CA LEU A 29 7.89 -10.64 12.06
C LEU A 29 8.55 -10.63 13.45
N LEU A 30 7.90 -10.05 14.45
CA LEU A 30 8.42 -9.99 15.82
C LEU A 30 8.51 -11.38 16.47
N GLU A 31 7.64 -12.32 16.12
CA GLU A 31 7.64 -13.70 16.63
C GLU A 31 8.78 -14.52 16.04
N LYS A 32 8.93 -14.49 14.71
CA LYS A 32 9.86 -15.35 13.97
C LYS A 32 11.27 -14.79 13.88
N TYR A 33 11.42 -13.47 13.96
CA TYR A 33 12.68 -12.77 13.74
C TYR A 33 13.01 -11.84 14.93
N PRO A 34 13.28 -12.40 16.13
CA PRO A 34 13.53 -11.63 17.35
C PRO A 34 14.77 -10.74 17.27
N GLN A 35 15.67 -10.95 16.30
CA GLN A 35 16.83 -10.08 16.06
C GLN A 35 16.46 -8.61 15.79
N HIS A 36 15.21 -8.34 15.38
CA HIS A 36 14.69 -7.00 15.10
C HIS A 36 14.18 -6.25 16.33
N HIS A 37 14.00 -6.93 17.47
CA HIS A 37 13.50 -6.29 18.69
C HIS A 37 14.41 -5.14 19.12
N GLY A 38 13.82 -3.97 19.40
CA GLY A 38 14.55 -2.74 19.74
C GLY A 38 15.28 -2.06 18.57
N LYS A 39 15.31 -2.67 17.37
CA LYS A 39 16.04 -2.17 16.18
C LYS A 39 15.13 -1.69 15.06
N ILE A 40 13.84 -2.03 15.12
CA ILE A 40 12.86 -1.60 14.12
C ILE A 40 11.71 -0.86 14.77
N ARG A 41 11.02 -0.04 13.99
CA ARG A 41 9.79 0.63 14.38
C ARG A 41 8.82 0.59 13.23
N TYR A 42 7.59 0.18 13.49
CA TYR A 42 6.51 0.25 12.53
C TYR A 42 5.57 1.41 12.86
N THR A 43 5.31 2.27 11.87
CA THR A 43 4.34 3.37 11.98
C THR A 43 3.23 3.20 10.94
N GLN A 44 1.99 3.08 11.40
CA GLN A 44 0.79 3.10 10.58
C GLN A 44 0.07 4.43 10.78
N ILE A 45 -0.03 5.21 9.70
CA ILE A 45 -0.87 6.40 9.64
C ILE A 45 -2.20 5.99 8.98
N ALA A 46 -3.31 6.17 9.69
CA ALA A 46 -4.64 5.82 9.23
C ALA A 46 -5.60 7.01 9.45
N PRO A 47 -5.62 8.01 8.55
CA PRO A 47 -6.56 9.12 8.68
C PRO A 47 -7.99 8.58 8.70
N THR A 48 -8.79 9.10 9.62
CA THR A 48 -10.19 8.70 9.77
C THR A 48 -10.95 8.98 8.49
N SER A 49 -11.77 8.02 8.08
CA SER A 49 -12.69 8.14 6.95
C SER A 49 -14.05 7.65 7.41
N ARG A 50 -15.12 8.34 6.99
CA ARG A 50 -16.51 7.89 7.17
C ARG A 50 -16.84 7.43 8.60
N GLY A 51 -16.50 8.27 9.58
CA GLY A 51 -16.57 7.92 11.01
C GLY A 51 -17.96 7.53 11.54
N ASP A 52 -19.03 7.92 10.84
CA ASP A 52 -20.41 7.60 11.22
C ASP A 52 -20.85 6.19 10.77
N VAL A 53 -20.03 5.49 9.99
CA VAL A 53 -20.35 4.16 9.49
C VAL A 53 -19.79 3.10 10.44
N GLN A 54 -20.68 2.23 10.96
CA GLN A 54 -20.34 1.20 11.95
C GLN A 54 -19.11 0.36 11.55
N ALA A 55 -19.05 -0.11 10.30
CA ALA A 55 -17.94 -0.92 9.81
C ALA A 55 -16.57 -0.22 9.95
N TYR A 56 -16.51 1.12 9.82
CA TYR A 56 -15.26 1.87 10.01
C TYR A 56 -14.90 2.01 11.49
N GLN A 57 -15.90 2.12 12.38
CA GLN A 57 -15.69 2.13 13.82
C GLN A 57 -15.18 0.77 14.32
N ASP A 58 -15.76 -0.32 13.83
CA ASP A 58 -15.35 -1.68 14.21
C ASP A 58 -13.89 -1.96 13.87
N ILE A 59 -13.48 -1.60 12.64
CA ILE A 59 -12.08 -1.75 12.19
C ILE A 59 -11.15 -0.87 13.01
N ARG A 60 -11.57 0.36 13.33
CA ARG A 60 -10.77 1.23 14.21
C ARG A 60 -10.55 0.58 15.56
N HIS A 61 -11.61 0.09 16.21
CA HIS A 61 -11.52 -0.57 17.51
C HIS A 61 -10.65 -1.82 17.46
N GLN A 62 -10.77 -2.63 16.40
CA GLN A 62 -9.91 -3.78 16.17
C GLN A 62 -8.44 -3.36 16.10
N LEU A 63 -8.11 -2.32 15.32
CA LEU A 63 -6.73 -1.85 15.18
C LEU A 63 -6.17 -1.23 16.46
N GLU A 64 -6.97 -0.48 17.22
CA GLU A 64 -6.56 0.06 18.53
C GLU A 64 -6.25 -1.08 19.52
N ASN A 65 -7.08 -2.12 19.55
CA ASN A 65 -6.86 -3.31 20.37
C ASN A 65 -5.61 -4.09 19.95
N GLU A 66 -5.43 -4.35 18.65
CA GLU A 66 -4.25 -5.06 18.14
C GLU A 66 -2.96 -4.27 18.38
N ALA A 67 -2.96 -2.95 18.16
CA ALA A 67 -1.82 -2.10 18.47
C ALA A 67 -1.47 -2.14 19.96
N GLY A 68 -2.48 -2.05 20.84
CA GLY A 68 -2.30 -2.17 22.28
C GLY A 68 -1.72 -3.53 22.69
N ARG A 69 -2.26 -4.62 22.14
CA ARG A 69 -1.82 -5.99 22.40
C ARG A 69 -0.37 -6.23 21.95
N ILE A 70 -0.02 -5.84 20.72
CA ILE A 70 1.34 -5.96 20.18
C ILE A 70 2.33 -5.14 21.01
N ASN A 71 2.00 -3.88 21.30
CA ASN A 71 2.88 -3.03 22.11
C ASN A 71 3.02 -3.54 23.55
N GLY A 72 1.97 -4.11 24.14
CA GLY A 72 2.05 -4.72 25.48
C GLY A 72 2.90 -6.00 25.52
N LYS A 73 2.86 -6.81 24.45
CA LYS A 73 3.61 -8.07 24.35
C LYS A 73 5.11 -7.86 24.06
N TYR A 74 5.46 -6.91 23.19
CA TYR A 74 6.83 -6.71 22.71
C TYR A 74 7.50 -5.42 23.17
N GLY A 75 6.73 -4.45 23.68
CA GLY A 75 7.27 -3.17 24.11
C GLY A 75 8.31 -3.31 25.23
N GLN A 76 9.32 -2.45 25.18
CA GLN A 76 10.40 -2.41 26.17
C GLN A 76 10.64 -0.95 26.60
N LEU A 77 11.38 -0.75 27.69
CA LEU A 77 11.75 0.60 28.12
C LEU A 77 12.51 1.33 27.00
N GLY A 78 11.91 2.38 26.46
CA GLY A 78 12.49 3.17 25.36
C GLY A 78 12.21 2.63 23.95
N TRP A 79 11.41 1.58 23.80
CA TRP A 79 11.02 1.04 22.49
C TRP A 79 9.52 0.70 22.43
N THR A 80 8.81 1.44 21.60
CA THR A 80 7.44 1.12 21.19
C THR A 80 7.47 0.50 19.79
N PRO A 81 7.10 -0.79 19.63
CA PRO A 81 7.18 -1.50 18.36
C PRO A 81 6.28 -0.91 17.27
N LEU A 82 5.06 -0.51 17.62
CA LEU A 82 4.01 -0.09 16.69
C LEU A 82 3.40 1.26 17.09
N TYR A 83 3.58 2.27 16.24
CA TYR A 83 2.89 3.55 16.34
C TYR A 83 1.68 3.55 15.41
N TYR A 84 0.48 3.58 15.97
CA TYR A 84 -0.76 3.71 15.22
C TYR A 84 -1.33 5.11 15.39
N LEU A 85 -1.42 5.87 14.28
CA LEU A 85 -1.78 7.28 14.28
C LEU A 85 -3.05 7.51 13.45
N ASN A 86 -4.15 7.82 14.14
CA ASN A 86 -5.45 8.16 13.54
C ASN A 86 -5.56 9.65 13.19
N GLN A 87 -4.56 10.18 12.49
CA GLN A 87 -4.44 11.61 12.20
C GLN A 87 -4.17 11.87 10.72
N HIS A 88 -4.67 13.00 10.24
CA HIS A 88 -4.32 13.50 8.91
C HIS A 88 -2.95 14.17 8.95
N PHE A 89 -2.15 13.94 7.92
CA PHE A 89 -0.87 14.61 7.70
C PHE A 89 -0.81 15.17 6.30
N ASP A 90 -0.19 16.35 6.16
CA ASP A 90 0.03 16.97 4.86
C ASP A 90 0.87 16.06 3.96
N ARG A 91 0.48 15.98 2.69
CA ARG A 91 1.20 15.18 1.69
C ARG A 91 2.70 15.51 1.63
N LYS A 92 3.07 16.80 1.74
CA LYS A 92 4.48 17.22 1.76
C LYS A 92 5.27 16.61 2.91
N LEU A 93 4.64 16.44 4.07
CA LEU A 93 5.25 15.80 5.23
C LEU A 93 5.36 14.29 5.01
N LEU A 94 4.31 13.66 4.45
CA LEU A 94 4.34 12.24 4.11
C LEU A 94 5.47 11.89 3.13
N MET A 95 5.71 12.71 2.10
CA MET A 95 6.84 12.49 1.18
C MET A 95 8.19 12.55 1.88
N LYS A 96 8.37 13.46 2.85
CA LYS A 96 9.59 13.52 3.66
C LYS A 96 9.73 12.26 4.51
N ILE A 97 8.64 11.82 5.13
CA ILE A 97 8.63 10.58 5.92
C ILE A 97 9.03 9.38 5.05
N PHE A 98 8.42 9.23 3.86
CA PHE A 98 8.77 8.16 2.93
C PHE A 98 10.25 8.17 2.56
N ARG A 99 10.82 9.34 2.28
CA ARG A 99 12.25 9.47 1.96
C ARG A 99 13.18 8.95 3.07
N TYR A 100 12.75 9.00 4.33
CA TYR A 100 13.54 8.56 5.49
C TYR A 100 13.15 7.16 6.01
N SER A 101 12.16 6.50 5.41
CA SER A 101 11.72 5.18 5.85
C SER A 101 12.39 4.05 5.07
N ASP A 102 12.94 3.08 5.79
CA ASP A 102 13.65 1.93 5.23
C ASP A 102 12.72 0.97 4.49
N VAL A 103 11.46 0.85 4.92
CA VAL A 103 10.47 -0.05 4.30
C VAL A 103 9.12 0.64 4.14
N GLY A 104 8.58 0.62 2.93
CA GLY A 104 7.18 0.98 2.63
C GLY A 104 6.33 -0.29 2.62
N LEU A 105 5.33 -0.38 3.50
CA LEU A 105 4.47 -1.56 3.63
C LEU A 105 3.07 -1.26 3.11
N VAL A 106 2.78 -1.71 1.89
CA VAL A 106 1.53 -1.45 1.18
C VAL A 106 0.84 -2.77 0.86
N THR A 107 0.04 -3.26 1.79
CA THR A 107 -0.57 -4.60 1.70
C THR A 107 -2.10 -4.60 1.69
N PRO A 108 -2.78 -3.87 0.78
CA PRO A 108 -4.24 -3.93 0.69
C PRO A 108 -4.72 -5.33 0.30
N LEU A 109 -5.90 -5.73 0.78
CA LEU A 109 -6.57 -6.95 0.35
C LEU A 109 -7.04 -6.85 -1.09
N ARG A 110 -7.51 -5.66 -1.49
CA ARG A 110 -7.85 -5.27 -2.86
C ARG A 110 -7.67 -3.77 -3.04
N ASP A 111 -6.99 -3.35 -4.11
CA ASP A 111 -6.88 -1.94 -4.48
C ASP A 111 -6.78 -1.80 -6.00
N GLY A 112 -7.57 -0.90 -6.59
CA GLY A 112 -7.56 -0.68 -8.04
C GLY A 112 -6.21 -0.22 -8.58
N MET A 113 -5.41 0.49 -7.77
CA MET A 113 -4.05 0.90 -8.14
C MET A 113 -3.13 0.96 -6.92
N ASN A 114 -3.47 1.81 -5.95
CA ASN A 114 -2.60 2.27 -4.85
C ASN A 114 -1.50 3.24 -5.28
N LEU A 115 -1.79 4.55 -5.16
CA LEU A 115 -0.81 5.61 -5.44
C LEU A 115 0.23 5.78 -4.33
N VAL A 116 -0.06 5.34 -3.10
CA VAL A 116 0.89 5.42 -1.99
C VAL A 116 2.13 4.58 -2.29
N ALA A 117 1.96 3.41 -2.92
CA ALA A 117 3.09 2.60 -3.40
C ALA A 117 3.98 3.36 -4.39
N LYS A 118 3.39 4.03 -5.39
CA LYS A 118 4.13 4.82 -6.39
C LYS A 118 4.80 6.05 -5.74
N GLU A 119 4.10 6.75 -4.85
CA GLU A 119 4.63 7.90 -4.12
C GLU A 119 5.79 7.52 -3.20
N TYR A 120 5.71 6.35 -2.53
CA TYR A 120 6.79 5.83 -1.70
C TYR A 120 8.08 5.67 -2.51
N VAL A 121 8.01 5.01 -3.67
CA VAL A 121 9.16 4.79 -4.56
C VAL A 121 9.69 6.13 -5.10
N ALA A 122 8.79 7.01 -5.55
CA ALA A 122 9.16 8.32 -6.10
C ALA A 122 9.83 9.25 -5.07
N ALA A 123 9.52 9.11 -3.77
CA ALA A 123 10.09 9.92 -2.71
C ALA A 123 11.50 9.50 -2.27
N GLN A 124 11.92 8.27 -2.58
CA GLN A 124 13.19 7.70 -2.11
C GLN A 124 14.42 8.47 -2.60
N ASP A 125 15.52 8.33 -1.86
CA ASP A 125 16.84 8.74 -2.32
C ASP A 125 17.45 7.64 -3.19
N PRO A 126 17.73 7.86 -4.48
CA PRO A 126 18.35 6.84 -5.34
C PRO A 126 19.70 6.31 -4.83
N ALA A 127 20.42 7.09 -4.03
CA ALA A 127 21.71 6.67 -3.45
C ALA A 127 21.56 5.75 -2.24
N ASN A 128 20.40 5.76 -1.56
CA ASN A 128 20.10 4.89 -0.43
C ASN A 128 18.58 4.67 -0.28
N PRO A 129 17.92 4.00 -1.24
CA PRO A 129 16.47 3.89 -1.26
C PRO A 129 15.98 2.79 -0.31
N GLY A 130 14.82 2.97 0.30
CA GLY A 130 14.14 1.90 1.03
C GLY A 130 13.54 0.83 0.10
N VAL A 131 12.85 -0.14 0.71
CA VAL A 131 12.23 -1.28 0.01
C VAL A 131 10.71 -1.20 0.07
N LEU A 132 10.05 -1.41 -1.06
CA LEU A 132 8.60 -1.53 -1.13
C LEU A 132 8.19 -3.00 -0.96
N VAL A 133 7.36 -3.28 0.04
CA VAL A 133 6.59 -4.54 0.18
C VAL A 133 5.16 -4.25 -0.28
N LEU A 134 4.71 -4.97 -1.31
CA LEU A 134 3.49 -4.64 -2.04
C LEU A 134 2.56 -5.85 -2.19
N SER A 135 1.28 -5.69 -1.88
CA SER A 135 0.28 -6.73 -2.14
C SER A 135 0.14 -7.01 -3.63
N GLN A 136 0.10 -8.29 -3.99
CA GLN A 136 -0.26 -8.75 -5.35
C GLN A 136 -1.67 -8.32 -5.80
N PHE A 137 -2.51 -7.87 -4.87
CA PHE A 137 -3.88 -7.41 -5.14
C PHE A 137 -4.02 -5.88 -5.25
N ALA A 138 -2.91 -5.15 -5.24
CA ALA A 138 -2.88 -3.75 -5.66
C ALA A 138 -2.62 -3.67 -7.16
N GLY A 139 -3.37 -2.85 -7.90
CA GLY A 139 -3.13 -2.66 -9.34
C GLY A 139 -1.70 -2.22 -9.68
N ALA A 140 -1.04 -1.48 -8.78
CA ALA A 140 0.36 -1.09 -8.91
C ALA A 140 1.32 -2.29 -8.95
N ALA A 141 0.95 -3.48 -8.46
CA ALA A 141 1.78 -4.68 -8.53
C ALA A 141 2.04 -5.15 -9.97
N ASN A 142 1.14 -4.80 -10.90
CA ASN A 142 1.33 -5.07 -12.33
C ASN A 142 2.45 -4.20 -12.96
N GLU A 143 2.77 -3.06 -12.34
CA GLU A 143 3.78 -2.11 -12.81
C GLU A 143 5.07 -2.20 -11.99
N LEU A 144 4.96 -2.26 -10.66
CA LEU A 144 6.06 -2.23 -9.70
C LEU A 144 6.58 -3.64 -9.38
N THR A 145 6.95 -4.39 -10.43
CA THR A 145 7.31 -5.82 -10.31
C THR A 145 8.58 -6.09 -9.49
N SER A 146 9.47 -5.10 -9.36
CA SER A 146 10.68 -5.20 -8.55
C SER A 146 10.46 -4.96 -7.05
N ALA A 147 9.23 -4.64 -6.63
CA ALA A 147 8.83 -4.67 -5.22
C ALA A 147 8.90 -6.10 -4.67
N LEU A 148 8.89 -6.24 -3.33
CA LEU A 148 8.63 -7.53 -2.70
C LEU A 148 7.12 -7.78 -2.75
N ILE A 149 6.68 -8.47 -3.80
CA ILE A 149 5.26 -8.83 -3.99
C ILE A 149 4.86 -9.91 -2.99
N VAL A 150 3.75 -9.69 -2.31
CA VAL A 150 3.24 -10.59 -1.25
C VAL A 150 1.75 -10.86 -1.36
N ASN A 151 1.31 -12.02 -0.88
CA ASN A 151 -0.09 -12.28 -0.56
C ASN A 151 -0.45 -11.74 0.84
N PRO A 152 -1.30 -10.70 0.97
CA PRO A 152 -1.65 -10.15 2.28
C PRO A 152 -2.47 -11.08 3.18
N TYR A 153 -3.05 -12.16 2.63
CA TYR A 153 -3.74 -13.18 3.42
C TYR A 153 -2.78 -14.16 4.10
N ASP A 154 -1.52 -14.19 3.68
CA ASP A 154 -0.46 -14.98 4.30
C ASP A 154 0.40 -14.07 5.18
N ARG A 155 0.11 -14.05 6.49
CA ARG A 155 0.85 -13.21 7.45
C ARG A 155 2.34 -13.59 7.54
N ASP A 156 2.68 -14.85 7.26
CA ASP A 156 4.03 -15.36 7.37
C ASP A 156 4.87 -14.98 6.15
N GLU A 157 4.26 -14.99 4.96
CA GLU A 157 4.85 -14.47 3.74
C GLU A 157 5.19 -12.98 3.88
N VAL A 158 4.24 -12.18 4.38
CA VAL A 158 4.46 -10.75 4.63
C VAL A 158 5.56 -10.53 5.67
N ALA A 159 5.60 -11.33 6.75
CA ALA A 159 6.67 -11.26 7.75
C ALA A 159 8.05 -11.60 7.16
N ALA A 160 8.15 -12.63 6.33
CA ALA A 160 9.40 -12.99 5.65
C ALA A 160 9.84 -11.91 4.65
N ALA A 161 8.89 -11.29 3.94
CA ALA A 161 9.18 -10.16 3.06
C ALA A 161 9.67 -8.93 3.83
N LEU A 162 9.11 -8.66 5.02
CA LEU A 162 9.60 -7.60 5.91
C LEU A 162 11.01 -7.88 6.41
N ASP A 163 11.32 -9.10 6.86
CA ASP A 163 12.68 -9.49 7.26
C ASP A 163 13.68 -9.31 6.12
N ARG A 164 13.31 -9.77 4.92
CA ARG A 164 14.10 -9.57 3.70
C ARG A 164 14.29 -8.09 3.39
N ALA A 165 13.25 -7.27 3.48
CA ALA A 165 13.32 -5.83 3.22
C ALA A 165 14.29 -5.13 4.17
N LEU A 166 14.22 -5.45 5.46
CA LEU A 166 15.06 -4.88 6.51
C LEU A 166 16.53 -5.30 6.40
N THR A 167 16.80 -6.49 5.86
CA THR A 167 18.15 -7.05 5.71
C THR A 167 18.72 -6.91 4.30
N MET A 168 17.99 -6.27 3.38
CA MET A 168 18.37 -6.16 1.97
C MET A 168 19.64 -5.32 1.77
N SER A 169 20.58 -5.85 1.00
CA SER A 169 21.82 -5.15 0.67
C SER A 169 21.53 -3.85 -0.09
N LEU A 170 22.38 -2.82 0.12
CA LEU A 170 22.23 -1.54 -0.57
C LEU A 170 22.19 -1.69 -2.10
N ALA A 171 23.03 -2.57 -2.66
CA ALA A 171 23.09 -2.81 -4.11
C ALA A 171 21.74 -3.34 -4.66
N GLU A 172 21.12 -4.29 -3.97
CA GLU A 172 19.81 -4.81 -4.37
C GLU A 172 18.71 -3.75 -4.22
N ARG A 173 18.74 -2.95 -3.14
CA ARG A 173 17.78 -1.85 -2.94
C ARG A 173 17.84 -0.84 -4.08
N ILE A 174 19.04 -0.43 -4.48
CA ILE A 174 19.26 0.51 -5.58
C ILE A 174 18.74 -0.07 -6.90
N SER A 175 19.06 -1.34 -7.21
CA SER A 175 18.59 -2.00 -8.44
C SER A 175 17.06 -2.01 -8.52
N ARG A 176 16.38 -2.49 -7.47
CA ARG A 176 14.92 -2.56 -7.42
C ARG A 176 14.27 -1.19 -7.50
N HIS A 177 14.82 -0.20 -6.80
CA HIS A 177 14.33 1.17 -6.82
C HIS A 177 14.44 1.79 -8.21
N ALA A 178 15.59 1.64 -8.87
CA ALA A 178 15.82 2.19 -10.21
C ALA A 178 14.85 1.61 -11.24
N GLU A 179 14.62 0.29 -11.22
CA GLU A 179 13.65 -0.40 -12.08
C GLU A 179 12.22 0.13 -11.87
N MET A 180 11.77 0.24 -10.63
CA MET A 180 10.44 0.76 -10.32
C MET A 180 10.30 2.25 -10.68
N LEU A 181 11.33 3.05 -10.43
CA LEU A 181 11.30 4.48 -10.72
C LEU A 181 11.21 4.75 -12.24
N ASP A 182 11.91 3.98 -13.06
CA ASP A 182 11.84 4.06 -14.52
C ASP A 182 10.40 3.83 -15.03
N VAL A 183 9.70 2.83 -14.47
CA VAL A 183 8.29 2.57 -14.78
C VAL A 183 7.40 3.75 -14.37
N ILE A 184 7.58 4.30 -13.16
CA ILE A 184 6.78 5.43 -12.66
C ILE A 184 6.98 6.68 -13.51
N VAL A 185 8.21 6.98 -13.94
CA VAL A 185 8.52 8.15 -14.76
C VAL A 185 7.94 8.02 -16.17
N LYS A 186 7.93 6.81 -16.75
CA LYS A 186 7.33 6.55 -18.06
C LYS A 186 5.81 6.58 -18.03
N ASN A 187 5.20 6.06 -16.96
CA ASN A 187 3.74 5.96 -16.78
C ASN A 187 3.23 7.00 -15.79
N ASP A 188 3.57 8.28 -16.01
CA ASP A 188 3.11 9.36 -15.16
C ASP A 188 1.61 9.70 -15.37
N ILE A 189 1.09 10.66 -14.60
CA ILE A 189 -0.32 11.06 -14.68
C ILE A 189 -0.68 11.70 -16.03
N ASN A 190 0.28 12.37 -16.68
CA ASN A 190 0.06 13.00 -17.99
C ASN A 190 -0.06 11.93 -19.06
N HIS A 191 0.82 10.93 -19.02
CA HIS A 191 0.77 9.78 -19.93
C HIS A 191 -0.58 9.05 -19.83
N TRP A 192 -1.06 8.77 -18.60
CA TRP A 192 -2.38 8.18 -18.40
C TRP A 192 -3.50 9.02 -19.02
N GLN A 193 -3.48 10.34 -18.79
CA GLN A 193 -4.48 11.25 -19.33
C GLN A 193 -4.45 11.29 -20.86
N GLU A 194 -3.26 11.39 -21.45
CA GLU A 194 -3.06 11.44 -22.90
C GLU A 194 -3.57 10.17 -23.58
N CYS A 195 -3.22 8.99 -23.04
CA CYS A 195 -3.71 7.71 -23.55
C CYS A 195 -5.24 7.64 -23.50
N PHE A 196 -5.85 7.94 -22.35
CA PHE A 196 -7.30 7.88 -22.19
C PHE A 196 -8.03 8.81 -23.18
N ILE A 197 -7.56 10.06 -23.31
CA ILE A 197 -8.17 11.04 -24.22
C ILE A 197 -7.94 10.69 -25.69
N SER A 198 -6.76 10.14 -26.03
CA SER A 198 -6.46 9.65 -27.37
C SER A 198 -7.45 8.56 -27.78
N ASP A 199 -7.65 7.56 -26.93
CA ASP A 199 -8.57 6.45 -27.20
C ASP A 199 -10.03 6.94 -27.28
N LEU A 200 -10.43 7.85 -26.39
CA LEU A 200 -11.78 8.42 -26.40
C LEU A 200 -12.06 9.20 -27.70
N LYS A 201 -11.08 9.93 -28.24
CA LYS A 201 -11.21 10.68 -29.50
C LYS A 201 -11.34 9.79 -30.73
N GLN A 202 -10.88 8.54 -30.66
CA GLN A 202 -11.02 7.56 -31.75
C GLN A 202 -12.44 6.98 -31.83
N ILE A 203 -13.25 7.15 -30.79
CA ILE A 203 -14.63 6.67 -30.77
C ILE A 203 -15.50 7.66 -31.55
N VAL A 204 -16.10 7.19 -32.65
CA VAL A 204 -17.15 7.94 -33.35
C VAL A 204 -18.41 7.93 -32.46
N PRO A 205 -19.01 9.09 -32.15
CA PRO A 205 -20.27 9.15 -31.42
C PRO A 205 -21.32 8.28 -32.12
N ARG A 206 -22.03 7.43 -31.37
CA ARG A 206 -23.14 6.64 -31.94
C ARG A 206 -24.11 7.59 -32.63
N SER A 207 -24.28 7.45 -33.94
CA SER A 207 -25.29 8.19 -34.70
C SER A 207 -26.69 7.83 -34.22
N ALA A 208 -27.66 8.73 -34.40
CA ALA A 208 -29.06 8.47 -34.08
C ALA A 208 -29.60 7.21 -34.79
N GLU A 209 -29.06 6.87 -35.96
CA GLU A 209 -29.38 5.64 -36.72
C GLU A 209 -28.94 4.35 -35.99
N SER A 210 -27.87 4.40 -35.19
CA SER A 210 -27.42 3.26 -34.38
C SER A 210 -28.36 2.97 -33.21
N GLN A 211 -29.13 3.96 -32.73
CA GLN A 211 -30.15 3.74 -31.67
C GLN A 211 -31.41 3.05 -32.21
N GLN A 212 -31.63 3.09 -33.53
CA GLN A 212 -32.85 2.58 -34.15
C GLN A 212 -32.74 1.09 -34.53
N ARG A 213 -31.51 0.57 -34.76
CA ARG A 213 -31.26 -0.85 -35.06
C ARG A 213 -31.46 -1.79 -33.86
N ASP A 214 -31.23 -1.32 -32.63
CA ASP A 214 -31.36 -2.15 -31.41
C ASP A 214 -32.78 -2.19 -30.82
N LYS A 215 -33.75 -1.44 -31.38
CA LYS A 215 -35.16 -1.47 -30.93
C LYS A 215 -36.00 -2.58 -31.56
N VAL A 216 -35.44 -3.38 -32.48
CA VAL A 216 -36.17 -4.48 -33.14
C VAL A 216 -35.82 -5.82 -32.50
N ALA A 217 -36.26 -6.01 -31.26
CA ALA A 217 -36.47 -7.32 -30.67
C ALA A 217 -37.89 -7.37 -30.10
N THR A 218 -38.89 -7.39 -31.00
CA THR A 218 -40.26 -7.76 -30.64
C THR A 218 -40.29 -9.26 -30.32
N PHE A 219 -40.24 -9.60 -29.04
CA PHE A 219 -40.58 -10.94 -28.58
C PHE A 219 -42.12 -11.12 -28.67
N PRO A 220 -42.62 -12.15 -29.35
CA PRO A 220 -44.06 -12.41 -29.36
C PRO A 220 -44.50 -12.81 -27.95
N LYS A 221 -45.52 -12.14 -27.42
CA LYS A 221 -46.18 -12.55 -26.17
C LYS A 221 -46.82 -13.92 -26.42
N LEU A 222 -46.37 -14.94 -25.71
CA LEU A 222 -47.03 -16.24 -25.65
C LEU A 222 -48.39 -16.05 -24.94
N ALA A 223 -49.44 -16.56 -25.59
CA ALA A 223 -50.83 -16.56 -25.12
C ALA A 223 -51.07 -17.63 -24.06
#